data_AF-A0A087U2D7-F1
#
_entry.id   AF-A0A087U2D7-F1
#
_cell.length_a   1.000
_cell.length_b   1.000
_cell.length_c   1.000
_cell.angle_alpha   90.00
_cell.angle_beta   90.00
_cell.angle_gamma   90.00
#
_symmetry.space_group_name_H-M   'P 1'
#
loop_
_entity.id
_entity.type
_entity.pdbx_description
1 polymer ?
#
loop_
_entity_poly.entity_id
_entity_poly.type
_entity_poly.pdbx_seq_one_letter_code
_entity_poly.pdbx_strand_id
1 'polypeptide(L)'
;MDSKEKVTSKRYGRHIPLTKKQGVSGESAGCQDFDDFQVQKHEKDFRSKQLIKEAIMENDFLKNLDSSQVREIVDCMYCQYFTKGTLV
;
A
#
# COMPACT_ATOMS: atom_id res chain seq x y z
N MET A 1 -28.25 -30.69 27.22
CA MET A 1 -27.06 -31.55 26.98
C MET A 1 -26.77 -31.43 25.50
N ASP A 2 -25.97 -30.43 25.10
CA ASP A 2 -25.65 -30.23 23.69
C ASP A 2 -24.17 -29.90 23.57
N SER A 3 -23.37 -30.97 23.49
CA SER A 3 -21.94 -30.91 23.29
C SER A 3 -21.67 -30.61 21.82
N LYS A 4 -21.20 -29.39 21.51
CA LYS A 4 -20.70 -29.03 20.18
C LYS A 4 -19.45 -29.85 19.86
N GLU A 5 -19.61 -30.79 18.94
CA GLU A 5 -18.56 -31.59 18.35
C GLU A 5 -17.55 -30.68 17.62
N LYS A 6 -16.32 -30.62 18.13
CA LYS A 6 -15.21 -29.97 17.42
C LYS A 6 -14.72 -30.93 16.34
N VAL A 7 -14.91 -30.55 15.08
CA VAL A 7 -14.36 -31.27 13.93
C VAL A 7 -12.83 -31.22 14.00
N THR A 8 -12.21 -32.33 14.42
CA THR A 8 -10.76 -32.51 14.43
C THR A 8 -10.31 -33.15 13.12
N SER A 9 -9.52 -32.42 12.32
CA SER A 9 -8.86 -32.97 11.13
C SER A 9 -7.66 -33.83 11.54
N LYS A 10 -7.73 -35.14 11.27
CA LYS A 10 -6.64 -36.09 11.48
C LYS A 10 -5.71 -36.09 10.27
N ARG A 11 -4.54 -35.46 10.38
CA ARG A 11 -3.36 -35.79 9.56
C ARG A 11 -2.13 -35.87 10.47
N TYR A 12 -1.43 -36.99 10.38
CA TYR A 12 -0.19 -37.27 11.09
C TYR A 12 0.91 -36.28 10.66
N GLY A 13 1.63 -35.70 11.63
CA GLY A 13 2.81 -34.87 11.41
C GLY A 13 2.69 -33.46 12.00
N ARG A 14 3.45 -33.20 13.08
CA ARG A 14 3.67 -31.91 13.78
C ARG A 14 2.43 -31.02 13.96
N HIS A 15 1.98 -30.92 15.20
CA HIS A 15 0.99 -29.95 15.64
C HIS A 15 1.58 -28.53 15.53
N ILE A 16 1.64 -27.96 14.32
CA ILE A 16 1.85 -26.53 14.13
C ILE A 16 0.53 -25.89 14.58
N PRO A 17 0.48 -25.11 15.66
CA PRO A 17 -0.73 -24.40 16.02
C PRO A 17 -1.11 -23.54 14.81
N LEU A 18 -2.31 -23.73 14.24
CA LEU A 18 -2.82 -22.81 13.24
C LEU A 18 -3.02 -21.46 13.93
N THR A 19 -2.04 -20.58 13.80
CA THR A 19 -2.17 -19.19 14.21
C THR A 19 -3.27 -18.56 13.37
N LYS A 20 -4.33 -18.09 14.02
CA LYS A 20 -5.41 -17.38 13.34
C LYS A 20 -4.84 -16.14 12.66
N LYS A 21 -5.24 -15.88 11.42
CA LYS A 21 -4.88 -14.65 10.71
C LYS A 21 -5.44 -13.45 11.48
N GLN A 22 -4.62 -12.43 11.70
CA GLN A 22 -5.03 -11.16 12.28
C GLN A 22 -5.32 -10.15 11.16
N GLY A 23 -6.37 -9.36 11.33
CA GLY A 23 -6.67 -8.24 10.43
C GLY A 23 -5.84 -7.00 10.77
N VAL A 24 -5.70 -6.12 9.80
CA VAL A 24 -5.07 -4.79 9.94
C VAL A 24 -5.99 -3.74 9.34
N SER A 25 -5.96 -2.51 9.87
CA SER A 25 -6.75 -1.39 9.37
C SER A 25 -5.87 -0.15 9.25
N GLY A 26 -6.06 0.61 8.17
CA GLY A 26 -5.59 1.98 8.08
C GLY A 26 -6.53 2.94 8.81
N GLU A 27 -6.06 4.16 9.05
CA GLU A 27 -6.90 5.26 9.51
C GLU A 27 -7.86 5.73 8.40
N SER A 28 -8.97 6.33 8.78
CA SER A 28 -9.92 6.93 7.83
C SER A 28 -9.62 8.42 7.71
N ALA A 29 -9.59 8.95 6.49
CA ALA A 29 -9.50 10.39 6.28
C ALA A 29 -10.79 11.06 6.79
N GLY A 30 -10.67 12.01 7.71
CA GLY A 30 -11.79 12.80 8.22
C GLY A 30 -12.21 13.87 7.22
N CYS A 31 -13.47 14.32 7.27
CA CYS A 31 -13.96 15.37 6.37
C CYS A 31 -13.23 16.71 6.50
N GLN A 32 -12.61 17.01 7.65
CA GLN A 32 -11.87 18.26 7.88
C GLN A 32 -10.44 18.21 7.33
N ASP A 33 -9.92 17.03 7.02
CA ASP A 33 -8.52 16.87 6.61
C ASP A 33 -8.27 17.31 5.17
N PHE A 34 -9.32 17.50 4.36
CA PHE A 34 -9.19 17.79 2.93
C PHE A 34 -9.19 19.28 2.59
N ASP A 35 -9.82 20.14 3.40
CA ASP A 35 -9.93 21.57 3.09
C ASP A 35 -8.60 22.33 3.26
N ASP A 36 -7.74 21.87 4.18
CA ASP A 36 -6.42 22.48 4.46
C ASP A 36 -5.24 21.70 3.83
N PHE A 37 -5.50 20.58 3.14
CA PHE A 37 -4.43 19.74 2.61
C PHE A 37 -3.86 20.28 1.30
N GLN A 38 -2.79 21.07 1.41
CA GLN A 38 -1.99 21.46 0.25
C GLN A 38 -0.92 20.42 -0.04
N VAL A 39 -1.10 19.68 -1.13
CA VAL A 39 -0.10 18.70 -1.57
C VAL A 39 1.13 19.42 -2.12
N GLN A 40 2.27 19.22 -1.47
CA GLN A 40 3.54 19.81 -1.90
C GLN A 40 3.99 19.20 -3.23
N LYS A 41 4.20 20.05 -4.24
CA LYS A 41 4.69 19.65 -5.56
C LYS A 41 6.20 19.81 -5.65
N HIS A 42 6.83 18.85 -6.30
CA HIS A 42 8.27 18.83 -6.54
C HIS A 42 8.53 18.85 -8.05
N GLU A 43 9.29 19.84 -8.51
CA GLU A 43 9.67 19.95 -9.92
C GLU A 43 10.52 18.74 -10.34
N LYS A 44 10.23 18.24 -11.55
CA LYS A 44 10.88 17.09 -12.18
C LYS A 44 10.95 17.37 -13.66
N ASP A 45 12.02 16.91 -14.29
CA ASP A 45 12.16 16.97 -15.74
C ASP A 45 11.19 15.99 -16.43
N PHE A 46 10.94 16.23 -17.72
CA PHE A 46 9.97 15.46 -18.50
C PHE A 46 10.26 13.95 -18.48
N ARG A 47 11.56 13.57 -18.54
CA ARG A 47 11.94 12.16 -18.56
C ARG A 47 11.62 11.48 -17.23
N SER A 48 11.96 12.11 -16.11
CA SER A 48 11.63 11.56 -14.78
C SER A 48 10.13 11.43 -14.58
N LYS A 49 9.34 12.44 -15.00
CA LYS A 49 7.87 12.37 -14.92
C LYS A 49 7.31 11.19 -15.70
N GLN A 50 7.82 10.93 -16.91
CA GLN A 50 7.36 9.83 -17.74
C GLN A 50 7.71 8.47 -17.13
N LEU A 51 8.93 8.29 -16.63
CA LEU A 51 9.37 7.05 -15.99
C LEU A 51 8.54 6.70 -14.76
N ILE A 52 8.27 7.69 -13.90
CA ILE A 52 7.46 7.47 -12.69
C ILE A 52 6.02 7.15 -13.08
N LYS A 53 5.45 7.87 -14.06
CA LYS A 53 4.10 7.61 -14.57
C LYS A 53 3.96 6.18 -15.08
N GLU A 54 4.89 5.71 -15.91
CA GLU A 54 4.87 4.35 -16.45
C GLU A 54 4.93 3.32 -15.31
N ALA A 55 5.83 3.50 -14.34
CA ALA A 55 5.93 2.61 -13.18
C ALA A 55 4.64 2.57 -12.33
N ILE A 56 3.93 3.70 -12.18
CA ILE A 56 2.63 3.76 -11.49
C ILE A 56 1.57 2.98 -12.27
N MET A 57 1.50 3.15 -13.59
CA MET A 57 0.50 2.49 -14.43
C MET A 57 0.71 0.98 -14.56
N GLU A 58 1.95 0.50 -14.42
CA GLU A 58 2.29 -0.93 -14.40
C GLU A 58 1.99 -1.59 -13.04
N ASN A 59 1.76 -0.81 -11.98
CA ASN A 59 1.46 -1.34 -10.66
C ASN A 59 -0.01 -1.82 -10.57
N ASP A 60 -0.22 -3.05 -10.12
CA ASP A 60 -1.56 -3.65 -10.03
C ASP A 60 -2.55 -2.89 -9.11
N PHE A 61 -2.06 -2.19 -8.10
CA PHE A 61 -2.89 -1.40 -7.18
C PHE A 61 -3.23 -0.02 -7.73
N LEU A 62 -2.35 0.56 -8.57
CA LEU A 62 -2.43 1.95 -9.01
C LEU A 62 -2.86 2.11 -10.48
N LYS A 63 -2.87 1.03 -11.27
CA LYS A 63 -3.20 1.04 -12.71
C LYS A 63 -4.60 1.54 -13.07
N ASN A 64 -5.52 1.55 -12.10
CA ASN A 64 -6.90 2.00 -12.30
C ASN A 64 -7.11 3.48 -11.94
N LEU A 65 -6.05 4.23 -11.63
CA LEU A 65 -6.12 5.66 -11.36
C LEU A 65 -6.30 6.45 -12.65
N ASP A 66 -7.07 7.53 -12.57
CA ASP A 66 -7.22 8.45 -13.68
C ASP A 66 -5.91 9.19 -13.98
N SER A 67 -5.71 9.55 -15.24
CA SER A 67 -4.48 10.21 -15.68
C SER A 67 -4.18 11.54 -14.95
N SER A 68 -5.21 12.23 -14.46
CA SER A 68 -5.08 13.42 -13.61
C SER A 68 -4.53 13.08 -12.23
N GLN A 69 -5.06 12.04 -11.59
CA GLN A 69 -4.60 11.56 -10.28
C GLN A 69 -3.16 11.06 -10.35
N VAL A 70 -2.81 10.32 -11.41
CA VAL A 70 -1.43 9.88 -11.64
C VAL A 70 -0.50 11.07 -11.80
N ARG A 71 -0.92 12.12 -12.52
CA ARG A 71 -0.13 13.35 -12.66
C ARG A 71 0.10 14.03 -11.31
N GLU A 72 -0.92 14.11 -10.46
CA GLU A 72 -0.79 14.68 -9.12
C GLU A 72 0.17 13.88 -8.25
N ILE A 73 0.08 12.54 -8.26
CA ILE A 73 1.01 11.67 -7.54
C ILE A 73 2.44 11.90 -8.04
N VAL A 74 2.65 11.91 -9.36
CA VAL A 74 3.98 12.18 -9.96
C VAL A 74 4.51 13.54 -9.53
N ASP A 75 3.67 14.58 -9.52
CA ASP A 75 4.09 15.92 -9.13
C ASP A 75 4.46 15.99 -7.63
N CYS A 76 3.79 15.22 -6.76
CA CYS A 76 3.99 15.28 -5.31
C CYS A 76 5.06 14.31 -4.77
N MET A 77 5.48 13.30 -5.54
CA MET A 77 6.61 12.44 -5.14
C MET A 77 7.91 13.26 -5.00
N TYR A 78 8.70 13.00 -3.96
CA TYR A 78 9.96 13.70 -3.72
C TYR A 78 11.16 12.76 -3.93
N CYS A 79 12.32 13.33 -4.28
CA CYS A 79 13.55 12.57 -4.40
C CYS A 79 14.17 12.35 -3.02
N GLN A 80 14.62 11.12 -2.75
CA GLN A 80 15.35 10.78 -1.54
C GLN A 80 16.63 10.01 -1.90
N TYR A 81 17.75 10.38 -1.27
CA TYR A 81 19.05 9.78 -1.51
C TYR A 81 19.45 8.91 -0.33
N PHE A 82 19.93 7.71 -0.62
CA PHE A 82 20.37 6.76 0.39
C PHE A 82 21.79 6.30 0.10
N THR A 83 22.56 6.09 1.17
CA THR A 83 23.90 5.53 1.06
C THR A 83 23.82 4.00 1.01
N LYS A 84 24.80 3.35 0.39
CA LYS A 84 24.86 1.88 0.34
C LYS A 84 24.86 1.31 1.77
N GLY A 85 23.96 0.37 2.03
CA GLY A 85 23.79 -0.24 3.35
C GLY A 85 22.76 0.45 4.25
N THR A 86 22.09 1.49 3.76
CA THR A 86 20.95 2.10 4.47
C THR A 86 19.73 1.18 4.39
N LEU A 87 19.05 0.97 5.51
CA LEU A 87 17.70 0.39 5.54
C LEU A 87 16.68 1.51 5.31
N VAL A 88 15.75 1.30 4.36
CA VAL A 88 14.68 2.23 3.98
C VAL A 88 13.34 1.63 4.34
#